data_AF-A0A9E2RZG0-F1
#
_entry.id   AF-A0A9E2RZG0-F1
#
_cell.length_a   1.000
_cell.length_b   1.000
_cell.length_c   1.000
_cell.angle_alpha   90.00
_cell.angle_beta   90.00
_cell.angle_gamma   90.00
#
_symmetry.space_group_name_H-M   'P 1'
#
loop_
_entity.id
_entity.type
_entity.pdbx_description
1 polymer ?
#
loop_
_entity_poly.entity_id
_entity_poly.type
_entity_poly.pdbx_seq_one_letter_code
_entity_poly.pdbx_strand_id
1 'polypeptide(L)' 'MHESPDPRKVSDADFATLAEFRSALRKFLRTSEEIARSLGLTPQQHQVLLAIRGFPGGTPPTISQLAARLHVRHNS' A
#
# COMPACT_ATOMS: atom_id res chain seq x y z
N MET A 1 28.30 -25.82 22.54
CA MET A 1 27.20 -26.21 21.64
C MET A 1 26.50 -24.93 21.24
N HIS A 2 26.53 -24.58 19.95
CA HIS A 2 25.86 -23.37 19.44
C HIS A 2 24.37 -23.69 19.32
N GLU A 3 23.55 -23.02 20.12
CA GLU A 3 22.10 -23.07 20.00
C GLU A 3 21.69 -22.15 18.84
N SER A 4 21.19 -22.73 17.74
CA SER A 4 20.65 -21.94 16.63
C SER A 4 19.35 -21.24 17.07
N PRO A 5 19.10 -19.97 16.70
CA PRO A 5 17.88 -19.27 17.10
C PRO A 5 16.63 -19.95 16.53
N ASP A 6 15.57 -20.11 17.34
CA ASP A 6 14.27 -20.61 16.90
C ASP A 6 13.63 -19.62 15.92
N PRO A 7 13.38 -19.99 14.65
CA PRO A 7 12.79 -19.11 13.64
C PRO A 7 11.35 -18.64 13.98
N ARG A 8 10.76 -19.13 15.07
CA ARG A 8 9.41 -18.77 15.55
C ARG A 8 9.41 -17.67 16.62
N LYS A 9 10.56 -17.24 17.12
CA LYS A 9 10.64 -16.14 18.11
C LYS A 9 10.94 -14.82 17.41
N VAL A 10 9.87 -14.09 17.08
CA VAL A 10 9.96 -12.67 16.70
C VAL A 10 10.46 -11.87 17.89
N SER A 11 11.55 -11.14 17.71
CA SER A 11 12.16 -10.33 18.75
C SER A 11 11.48 -8.96 18.88
N ASP A 12 11.71 -8.26 19.99
CA ASP A 12 11.24 -6.87 20.15
C ASP A 12 11.84 -5.94 19.07
N ALA A 13 13.05 -6.23 18.59
CA ALA A 13 13.67 -5.49 17.49
C ALA A 13 12.93 -5.69 16.16
N ASP A 14 12.40 -6.89 15.91
CA ASP A 14 11.55 -7.17 14.74
C ASP A 14 10.23 -6.40 14.84
N PHE A 15 9.61 -6.36 16.02
CA PHE A 15 8.41 -5.55 16.26
C PHE A 15 8.67 -4.06 16.05
N ALA A 16 9.80 -3.53 16.54
CA ALA A 16 10.20 -2.15 16.31
C ALA A 16 10.36 -1.84 14.81
N THR A 17 11.01 -2.76 14.07
CA THR A 17 11.19 -2.63 12.61
C THR A 17 9.84 -2.61 11.88
N LEU A 18 8.92 -3.51 12.24
CA LEU A 18 7.57 -3.53 11.68
C LEU A 18 6.76 -2.27 12.04
N ALA A 19 6.90 -1.78 13.27
CA ALA A 19 6.23 -0.57 13.72
C ALA A 19 6.70 0.65 12.92
N GLU A 20 8.01 0.81 12.73
CA GLU A 20 8.60 1.88 11.94
C GLU A 20 8.19 1.79 10.47
N PHE A 21 8.24 0.60 9.85
CA PHE A 21 7.76 0.41 8.48
C PHE A 21 6.29 0.83 8.33
N ARG A 22 5.42 0.39 9.25
CA ARG A 22 4.00 0.76 9.24
C ARG A 22 3.78 2.25 9.47
N SER A 23 4.61 2.88 10.31
CA SER A 23 4.58 4.33 10.55
C SER A 23 4.95 5.11 9.29
N ALA A 24 6.05 4.73 8.64
CA ALA A 24 6.52 5.32 7.40
C ALA A 24 5.48 5.17 6.27
N LEU A 25 4.91 3.98 6.09
CA LEU A 25 3.87 3.73 5.09
C LEU A 25 2.61 4.59 5.35
N ARG A 26 2.13 4.66 6.60
CA ARG A 26 0.98 5.52 6.95
C ARG A 26 1.26 6.99 6.68
N LYS A 27 2.47 7.46 7.00
CA LYS A 27 2.88 8.85 6.74
C LYS A 27 2.87 9.13 5.23
N PHE A 28 3.49 8.26 4.44
CA PHE A 28 3.51 8.37 2.99
C PHE A 28 2.10 8.43 2.39
N LEU A 29 1.21 7.51 2.79
CA LEU A 29 -0.16 7.46 2.30
C LEU A 29 -0.93 8.73 2.67
N ARG A 30 -0.87 9.16 3.94
CA ARG A 30 -1.55 10.36 4.41
C ARG A 30 -1.10 11.61 3.66
N THR A 31 0.20 11.83 3.51
CA THR A 31 0.73 12.98 2.77
C THR A 31 0.30 12.95 1.31
N SER A 32 0.28 11.77 0.68
CA SER A 32 -0.21 11.63 -0.70
C SER A 32 -1.68 12.01 -0.84
N GLU A 33 -2.52 11.60 0.13
CA GLU A 33 -3.94 11.96 0.15
C GLU A 33 -4.18 13.44 0.43
N GLU A 34 -3.39 14.06 1.31
CA GLU A 34 -3.45 15.50 1.58
C GLU A 34 -3.12 16.31 0.31
N ILE A 35 -2.08 15.90 -0.43
CA ILE A 35 -1.73 16.50 -1.73
C ILE A 35 -2.84 16.28 -2.76
N ALA A 36 -3.41 15.07 -2.84
CA ALA A 36 -4.52 14.81 -3.75
C ALA A 36 -5.72 15.73 -3.45
N ARG A 37 -6.07 15.88 -2.18
CA ARG A 37 -7.16 16.77 -1.73
C ARG A 37 -6.87 18.23 -2.04
N SER A 38 -5.64 18.70 -1.88
CA SER A 38 -5.27 20.08 -2.22
C SER A 38 -5.39 20.38 -3.72
N LEU A 39 -5.33 19.35 -4.56
CA LEU A 39 -5.58 19.41 -6.00
C LEU A 39 -7.05 19.12 -6.38
N GLY A 40 -7.95 19.01 -5.39
CA GLY A 40 -9.38 18.77 -5.62
C GLY A 40 -9.75 17.31 -5.91
N LEU A 41 -8.82 16.36 -5.71
CA LEU A 41 -9.07 14.93 -5.89
C LEU A 41 -9.45 14.25 -4.58
N THR A 42 -10.34 13.26 -4.65
CA THR A 42 -10.53 12.34 -3.54
C THR A 42 -9.36 11.36 -3.44
N PRO A 43 -9.07 10.80 -2.25
CA PRO A 43 -8.09 9.72 -2.11
C PRO A 43 -8.32 8.57 -3.10
N GLN A 44 -9.58 8.19 -3.33
CA GLN A 44 -9.93 7.10 -4.24
C GLN A 44 -9.63 7.46 -5.70
N GLN A 45 -9.91 8.69 -6.14
CA GLN A 45 -9.54 9.16 -7.48
C GLN A 45 -8.02 9.14 -7.68
N HIS A 46 -7.25 9.61 -6.70
CA HIS A 46 -5.79 9.54 -6.74
C HIS A 46 -5.29 8.09 -6.88
N GLN A 47 -5.85 7.15 -6.12
CA GLN A 47 -5.48 5.73 -6.21
C GLN A 47 -5.81 5.12 -7.58
N VAL A 48 -6.95 5.47 -8.18
CA VAL A 48 -7.32 5.03 -9.54
C VAL A 48 -6.33 5.58 -10.57
N LEU A 49 -6.01 6.88 -10.52
CA LEU A 49 -5.06 7.51 -11.44
C LEU A 49 -3.67 6.86 -11.33
N LEU A 50 -3.20 6.61 -10.11
CA LEU A 50 -1.94 5.93 -9.86
C LEU A 50 -1.94 4.49 -10.40
N ALA A 51 -3.05 3.75 -10.21
CA ALA A 51 -3.19 2.38 -10.69
C ALA A 51 -3.21 2.30 -12.23
N ILE A 52 -3.84 3.26 -12.91
CA ILE A 52 -3.83 3.40 -14.37
C ILE A 52 -2.41 3.74 -14.85
N ARG A 53 -1.78 4.77 -14.28
CA ARG A 53 -0.46 5.25 -14.72
C ARG A 53 0.65 4.25 -14.45
N GLY A 54 0.54 3.47 -13.37
CA GLY A 54 1.48 2.42 -12.97
C GLY A 54 1.09 1.03 -13.48
N PHE A 55 0.22 0.91 -14.48
CA PHE A 55 -0.13 -0.38 -15.06
C PHE A 55 0.99 -0.89 -15.98
N PRO A 56 1.46 -2.13 -15.81
CA PRO A 56 2.56 -2.67 -16.60
C PRO A 56 2.16 -2.88 -18.07
N GLY A 57 3.14 -2.77 -18.97
CA GLY A 57 2.95 -3.09 -20.38
C GLY A 57 2.31 -1.99 -21.24
N GLY A 58 2.08 -0.80 -20.68
CA GLY A 58 1.59 0.36 -21.43
C GLY A 58 0.16 0.24 -21.94
N THR A 59 -0.54 -0.84 -21.58
CA THR A 59 -1.97 -1.02 -21.88
C THR A 59 -2.81 -0.45 -20.76
N PRO A 60 -3.98 0.14 -21.06
CA PRO A 60 -4.92 0.52 -20.02
C PRO A 60 -5.42 -0.72 -19.26
N PRO A 61 -5.52 -0.68 -17.92
CA PRO A 61 -6.10 -1.78 -17.16
C PRO A 61 -7.60 -1.93 -17.42
N THR A 62 -8.10 -3.17 -17.30
CA THR A 62 -9.54 -3.42 -17.24
C THR A 62 -10.10 -3.00 -15.88
N ILE A 63 -11.43 -2.82 -15.80
CA ILE A 63 -12.12 -2.50 -14.54
C ILE A 63 -11.85 -3.57 -13.47
N SER A 64 -11.88 -4.86 -13.85
CA SER A 64 -11.60 -5.96 -12.93
C SER A 64 -10.17 -5.94 -12.40
N GLN A 65 -9.19 -5.54 -13.23
CA GLN A 65 -7.80 -5.39 -12.81
C GLN A 65 -7.61 -4.20 -11.86
N LEU A 66 -8.29 -3.08 -12.13
CA LEU A 66 -8.30 -1.94 -11.21
C LEU A 66 -8.95 -2.31 -9.87
N ALA A 67 -10.10 -3.01 -9.91
CA ALA A 67 -10.80 -3.43 -8.69
C ALA A 67 -9.93 -4.35 -7.82
N ALA A 68 -9.26 -5.33 -8.45
CA ALA A 68 -8.33 -6.23 -7.77
C ALA A 68 -7.16 -5.46 -7.14
N ARG A 69 -6.53 -4.54 -7.89
CA ARG A 69 -5.37 -3.77 -7.42
C ARG A 69 -5.70 -2.78 -6.29
N LEU A 70 -6.93 -2.28 -6.28
CA LEU A 70 -7.43 -1.36 -5.26
C LEU A 70 -8.09 -2.07 -4.07
N HIS A 71 -8.14 -3.41 -4.07
CA HIS A 71 -8.81 -4.23 -3.05
C HIS A 71 -10.26 -3.80 -2.76
N VAL A 72 -10.94 -3.22 -3.74
CA VAL A 72 -12.37 -2.90 -3.65
C VAL A 72 -13.16 -4.13 -4.01
N ARG A 73 -14.01 -4.60 -3.09
CA ARG A 73 -15.02 -5.59 -3.44
C ARG A 73 -16.02 -4.94 -4.37
N HIS A 74 -16.42 -5.63 -5.43
CA HIS A 74 -17.67 -5.32 -6.11
C HIS A 74 -18.78 -5.53 -5.08
N ASN A 75 -19.23 -4.44 -4.45
CA ASN A 75 -20.47 -4.41 -3.71
C ASN A 75 -21.59 -4.42 -4.76
N SER A 76 -21.82 -5.57 -5.38
CA SER A 76 -23.04 -5.87 -6.11
C SER A 76 -24.13 -6.29 -5.14
#